data_AF-A0A4Z0J4I6-F1
#
_entry.id   AF-A0A4Z0J4I6-F1
#
_cell.length_a   1.000
_cell.length_b   1.000
_cell.length_c   1.000
_cell.angle_alpha   90.00
_cell.angle_beta   90.00
_cell.angle_gamma   90.00
#
_symmetry.space_group_name_H-M   'P 1'
#
loop_
_entity.id
_entity.type
_entity.pdbx_description
1 polymer ?
#
loop_
_entity_poly.entity_id
_entity_poly.type
_entity_poly.pdbx_seq_one_letter_code
_entity_poly.pdbx_strand_id
1 'polypeptide(L)'
;MVPGTVSELSEHDRMILDLEKTAHTAAARHSLCRRIDLLPEKYTVALEGLADTDAAYSYAPDVVERVRQLRAERFAFERRQGRWKNR
;
A
#
# COMPACT_ATOMS: atom_id res chain seq x y z
N MET A 1 6.26 24.91 15.28
CA MET A 1 5.66 23.65 14.78
C MET A 1 5.15 23.94 13.38
N VAL A 2 5.81 23.43 12.34
CA VAL A 2 5.22 23.47 10.99
C VAL A 2 4.16 22.37 10.98
N PRO A 3 2.87 22.69 10.86
CA PRO A 3 1.87 21.66 10.61
C PRO A 3 2.15 21.21 9.19
N GLY A 4 2.97 20.17 9.05
CA GLY A 4 3.16 19.48 7.79
C GLY A 4 1.81 18.97 7.37
N THR A 5 1.18 19.73 6.48
CA THR A 5 0.21 19.33 5.46
C THR A 5 -0.57 18.08 5.83
N VAL A 6 -1.86 18.25 6.15
CA VAL A 6 -2.87 17.21 5.93
C VAL A 6 -2.54 16.57 4.57
N SER A 7 -1.96 15.37 4.57
CA SER A 7 -1.18 14.84 3.43
C SER A 7 -2.05 14.79 2.18
N GLU A 8 -1.98 15.81 1.34
CA GLU A 8 -2.64 15.81 0.05
C GLU A 8 -2.02 14.67 -0.76
N LEU A 9 -2.83 13.69 -1.14
CA LEU A 9 -2.39 12.60 -2.01
C LEU A 9 -1.78 13.23 -3.26
N SER A 10 -0.52 12.89 -3.53
CA SER A 10 0.14 13.26 -4.77
C SER A 10 -0.59 12.63 -5.95
N GLU A 11 -0.43 13.18 -7.16
CA GLU A 11 -1.03 12.58 -8.36
C GLU A 11 -0.62 11.11 -8.51
N HIS A 12 0.63 10.77 -8.19
CA HIS A 12 1.12 9.40 -8.19
C HIS A 12 0.37 8.51 -7.18
N ASP A 13 0.09 9.01 -5.98
CA ASP A 13 -0.60 8.27 -4.93
C ASP A 13 -2.04 7.98 -5.33
N ARG A 14 -2.72 8.97 -5.93
CA ARG A 14 -4.07 8.80 -6.48
C ARG A 14 -4.08 7.76 -7.58
N MET A 15 -3.08 7.76 -8.47
CA MET A 15 -2.97 6.76 -9.53
C MET A 15 -2.74 5.35 -8.97
N ILE A 16 -1.95 5.20 -7.91
CA ILE A 16 -1.74 3.92 -7.21
C ILE A 16 -3.07 3.43 -6.63
N LEU A 17 -3.80 4.28 -5.90
CA LEU A 17 -5.08 3.92 -5.30
C LEU A 17 -6.15 3.61 -6.36
N ASP A 18 -6.19 4.35 -7.45
CA ASP A 18 -7.14 4.14 -8.55
C ASP A 18 -6.86 2.83 -9.30
N LEU A 19 -5.59 2.48 -9.48
CA LEU A 19 -5.20 1.18 -10.04
C LEU A 19 -5.60 0.03 -9.12
N GLU A 20 -5.38 0.15 -7.81
CA GLU A 20 -5.81 -0.90 -6.86
C GLU A 20 -7.34 -1.04 -6.79
N LYS A 21 -8.06 0.05 -7.04
CA LYS A 21 -9.53 0.05 -7.11
C LYS A 21 -10.06 -0.60 -8.38
N THR A 22 -9.38 -0.42 -9.52
CA THR A 22 -9.84 -0.89 -10.83
C THR A 22 -9.27 -2.26 -11.21
N ALA A 23 -7.98 -2.48 -11.01
CA ALA A 23 -7.26 -3.66 -11.45
C ALA A 23 -6.02 -3.96 -10.58
N HIS A 24 -6.21 -4.71 -9.49
CA HIS A 24 -5.16 -5.13 -8.55
C HIS A 24 -4.18 -6.22 -9.11
N THR A 25 -3.96 -6.27 -10.42
CA THR A 25 -3.14 -7.30 -11.07
C THR A 25 -1.67 -6.91 -11.11
N ALA A 26 -0.77 -7.89 -11.04
CA ALA A 26 0.68 -7.64 -11.11
C ALA A 26 1.10 -6.93 -12.40
N ALA A 27 0.46 -7.25 -13.54
CA ALA A 27 0.75 -6.61 -14.82
C ALA A 27 0.35 -5.13 -14.85
N ALA A 28 -0.81 -4.80 -14.27
CA ALA A 28 -1.27 -3.41 -14.14
C ALA A 28 -0.34 -2.61 -13.23
N ARG A 29 0.07 -3.18 -12.09
CA ARG A 29 1.04 -2.56 -11.17
C ARG A 29 2.38 -2.28 -11.85
N HIS A 30 2.91 -3.25 -12.60
CA HIS A 30 4.17 -3.10 -13.32
C HIS A 30 4.10 -2.01 -14.41
N SER A 31 2.95 -1.92 -15.09
CA SER A 31 2.70 -0.89 -16.11
C SER A 31 2.59 0.49 -15.48
N LEU A 32 1.94 0.61 -14.32
CA LEU A 32 1.85 1.84 -13.56
C LEU A 32 3.23 2.28 -13.05
N CYS A 33 4.00 1.37 -12.46
CA CYS A 33 5.37 1.63 -11.99
C CYS A 33 6.23 2.26 -13.08
N ARG A 34 6.17 1.74 -14.32
CA ARG A 34 6.86 2.34 -15.48
C ARG A 34 6.36 3.73 -15.83
N ARG A 35 5.07 4.01 -15.62
CA ARG A 35 4.44 5.30 -15.95
C ARG A 35 4.79 6.41 -14.97
N ILE A 36 4.92 6.07 -13.68
CA ILE A 36 5.25 7.02 -12.61
C ILE A 36 6.74 6.97 -12.21
N ASP A 37 7.56 6.28 -13.00
CA ASP A 37 9.00 6.04 -12.77
C ASP A 37 9.32 5.51 -11.35
N LEU A 38 8.45 4.64 -10.84
CA LEU A 38 8.59 4.00 -9.54
C LEU A 38 9.18 2.60 -9.70
N LEU A 39 10.13 2.24 -8.83
CA LEU A 39 10.62 0.87 -8.78
C LEU A 39 9.51 -0.08 -8.31
N PRO A 40 9.28 -1.23 -8.99
CA PRO A 40 8.28 -2.22 -8.58
C PRO A 40 8.47 -2.73 -7.14
N GLU A 41 9.72 -2.82 -6.69
CA GLU A 41 10.08 -3.22 -5.33
C GLU A 41 9.59 -2.22 -4.28
N LYS A 42 9.56 -0.93 -4.64
CA LYS A 42 9.08 0.15 -3.77
C LYS A 42 7.56 0.32 -3.83
N TYR A 43 6.90 -0.25 -4.84
CA TYR A 43 5.44 -0.15 -4.99
C TYR A 43 4.69 -0.62 -3.75
N THR A 44 5.05 -1.81 -3.25
CA THR A 44 4.41 -2.37 -2.05
C THR A 44 4.63 -1.49 -0.83
N VAL A 45 5.85 -0.96 -0.65
CA VAL A 45 6.18 -0.07 0.48
C VAL A 45 5.44 1.26 0.38
N ALA A 46 5.33 1.83 -0.83
CA ALA A 46 4.56 3.04 -1.07
C ALA A 46 3.07 2.82 -0.80
N LEU A 47 2.50 1.70 -1.29
CA LEU A 47 1.10 1.34 -1.05
C LEU A 47 0.80 1.12 0.44
N GLU A 48 1.71 0.44 1.16
CA GLU A 48 1.61 0.26 2.61
C GLU A 48 1.67 1.60 3.35
N GLY A 49 2.60 2.48 2.98
CA GLY A 49 2.71 3.83 3.54
C GLY A 49 1.48 4.70 3.27
N LEU A 50 0.89 4.59 2.09
CA LEU A 50 -0.36 5.29 1.74
C LEU A 50 -1.53 4.81 2.61
N ALA A 51 -1.66 3.50 2.83
CA ALA A 51 -2.71 2.93 3.66
C ALA A 51 -2.65 3.36 5.15
N ASP A 52 -1.51 3.90 5.59
CA ASP A 52 -1.32 4.45 6.93
C ASP A 52 -1.73 5.94 7.02
N THR A 53 -2.13 6.58 5.90
CA THR A 53 -2.60 7.99 5.87
C THR A 53 -4.12 8.13 5.84
N ASP A 54 -4.66 9.13 6.55
CA ASP A 54 -6.10 9.44 6.55
C ASP A 54 -6.62 9.92 5.18
N ALA A 55 -5.74 10.52 4.37
CA ALA A 55 -6.09 10.98 3.04
C ALA A 55 -6.38 9.81 2.08
N ALA A 56 -5.57 8.74 2.15
CA ALA A 56 -5.84 7.52 1.40
C ALA A 56 -7.15 6.85 1.85
N TYR A 57 -7.42 6.83 3.16
CA TYR A 57 -8.67 6.27 3.69
C TYR A 57 -9.89 7.08 3.22
N SER A 58 -9.78 8.40 3.18
CA SER A 58 -10.86 9.28 2.68
C SER A 58 -11.10 9.12 1.18
N TYR A 59 -10.07 8.80 0.40
CA TYR A 59 -10.16 8.64 -1.06
C TYR A 59 -10.61 7.24 -1.50
N ALA A 60 -10.04 6.19 -0.90
CA ALA A 60 -10.27 4.80 -1.26
C ALA A 60 -10.27 3.88 -0.03
N PRO A 61 -11.33 3.90 0.80
CA PRO A 61 -11.39 3.14 2.05
C PRO A 61 -11.25 1.63 1.81
N ASP A 62 -11.90 1.09 0.77
CA ASP A 62 -11.84 -0.35 0.43
C ASP A 62 -10.41 -0.84 0.14
N VAL A 63 -9.61 0.00 -0.52
CA VAL A 63 -8.22 -0.31 -0.85
C VAL A 63 -7.38 -0.33 0.42
N VAL A 64 -7.56 0.68 1.29
CA VAL A 64 -6.84 0.79 2.55
C VAL A 64 -7.14 -0.39 3.47
N GLU A 65 -8.41 -0.77 3.62
CA GLU A 65 -8.80 -1.92 4.44
C GLU A 65 -8.19 -3.22 3.91
N ARG A 66 -8.18 -3.44 2.59
CA ARG A 66 -7.55 -4.61 1.99
C ARG A 66 -6.04 -4.65 2.22
N VAL A 67 -5.34 -3.53 2.07
CA VAL A 67 -3.90 -3.45 2.33
C VAL A 67 -3.60 -3.75 3.81
N ARG A 68 -4.40 -3.20 4.73
CA ARG A 68 -4.29 -3.49 6.18
C ARG A 68 -4.55 -4.96 6.48
N GLN A 69 -5.53 -5.57 5.82
CA GLN A 69 -5.84 -6.98 5.95
C GLN A 69 -4.70 -7.88 5.46
N LEU A 70 -4.14 -7.62 4.28
CA LEU A 70 -2.96 -8.33 3.76
C LEU A 70 -1.76 -8.23 4.69
N ARG A 71 -1.55 -7.04 5.28
CA ARG A 71 -0.52 -6.81 6.31
C ARG A 71 -0.77 -7.67 7.55
N ALA A 72 -2.01 -7.68 8.06
CA ALA A 72 -2.39 -8.51 9.20
C ALA A 72 -2.21 -10.00 8.93
N GLU A 73 -2.51 -10.47 7.72
CA GLU A 73 -2.26 -11.85 7.28
C GLU A 73 -0.77 -12.18 7.23
N ARG A 74 0.06 -11.26 6.71
CA ARG A 74 1.52 -11.41 6.67
C ARG A 74 2.11 -11.49 8.09
N PHE A 75 1.69 -10.62 9.00
CA PHE A 75 2.09 -10.67 10.40
C PHE A 75 1.55 -11.90 11.16
N ALA A 76 0.34 -12.36 10.84
CA ALA A 76 -0.22 -13.57 11.42
C ALA A 76 0.54 -14.83 10.97
N PHE A 77 1.00 -14.86 9.72
CA PHE A 77 1.85 -15.92 9.19
C PHE A 77 3.21 -15.95 9.90
N GLU A 78 3.85 -14.79 10.07
CA GLU A 78 5.15 -14.69 10.76
C GLU A 78 5.04 -15.10 12.24
N ARG A 79 3.97 -14.70 12.96
CA ARG A 79 3.73 -15.18 14.32
C ARG A 79 3.52 -16.69 14.42
N ARG A 80 2.96 -17.32 13.37
CA ARG A 80 2.79 -18.78 13.30
C ARG A 80 4.12 -19.50 13.04
N GLN A 81 4.98 -18.94 12.19
CA GLN A 81 6.31 -19.48 11.85
C GLN A 81 7.36 -19.24 12.96
N GLY A 82 7.29 -18.12 13.68
CA GLY A 82 8.19 -17.79 14.78
C GLY A 82 8.09 -18.74 15.99
N ARG A 83 7.01 -19.53 16.09
CA ARG A 83 6.82 -20.51 17.17
C ARG A 83 7.52 -21.85 16.92
N TRP A 84 8.14 -22.05 15.75
CA TRP A 84 8.84 -23.29 15.38
C TRP A 84 10.37 -23.18 15.41
N LYS A 85 10.95 -22.01 15.69
CA LYS A 85 12.40 -21.86 15.85
C LYS A 85 12.79 -21.95 17.33
N ASN A 86 12.58 -23.13 17.89
CA ASN A 86 13.20 -23.51 19.16
C ASN A 86 13.75 -24.93 18.98
N ARG A 87 14.96 -25.02 18.43
CA ARG A 87 15.88 -26.14 18.65
C ARG A 87 17.32 -25.72 18.39
#